data_AF-A0A3C0CVF7-F1
#
_entry.id   AF-A0A3C0CVF7-F1
#
_cell.length_a   1.000
_cell.length_b   1.000
_cell.length_c   1.000
_cell.angle_alpha   90.00
_cell.angle_beta   90.00
_cell.angle_gamma   90.00
#
_symmetry.space_group_name_H-M   'P 1'
#
loop_
_entity.id
_entity.type
_entity.pdbx_description
1 polymer ?
#
loop_
_entity_poly.entity_id
_entity_poly.type
_entity_poly.pdbx_seq_one_letter_code
_entity_poly.pdbx_strand_id
1 'polypeptide(L)'
;DAVTAPDGSSYAEKNSAWNGKLSYQTGKLGLAAGYTQVEANYTAPGSWNRLGSIINPTNIKGIVGNVTYAFAPGLSFVGDVQFLQPNDTGSPVNFRQPVDKSLLGAPAGQIDKINYWKAGVKYALTSADSVDLGYEQAEITPVDPANANRVERYVTLGVGHTFSPGASLKVLYQITELAATDTLRGGVAAAQIQFKY
;
A
#
# COMPACT_ATOMS: atom_id res chain seq x y z
N ASP A 1 24.46 23.74 -15.94
CA ASP A 1 24.46 22.28 -15.79
C ASP A 1 23.03 21.76 -15.84
N ALA A 2 22.74 20.85 -16.76
CA ALA A 2 21.45 20.16 -16.76
C ALA A 2 21.40 19.27 -15.52
N VAL A 3 20.43 19.51 -14.65
CA VAL A 3 20.22 18.63 -13.48
C VAL A 3 19.82 17.27 -14.03
N THR A 4 20.60 16.24 -13.73
CA THR A 4 20.32 14.86 -14.12
C THR A 4 19.29 14.23 -13.19
N ALA A 5 18.40 13.41 -13.75
CA ALA A 5 17.36 12.71 -13.02
C ALA A 5 17.92 11.50 -12.26
N PRO A 6 17.15 10.89 -11.32
CA PRO A 6 17.61 9.74 -10.52
C PRO A 6 18.08 8.54 -11.34
N ASP A 7 17.60 8.38 -12.57
CA ASP A 7 18.03 7.32 -13.48
C ASP A 7 19.18 7.72 -14.42
N GLY A 8 19.73 8.92 -14.27
CA GLY A 8 20.83 9.46 -15.09
C GLY A 8 20.41 10.13 -16.40
N SER A 9 19.12 10.10 -16.77
CA SER A 9 18.59 10.81 -17.93
C SER A 9 18.19 12.26 -17.60
N SER A 10 17.66 12.99 -18.58
CA SER A 10 17.06 14.31 -18.36
C SER A 10 15.73 14.18 -17.60
N TYR A 11 15.41 15.11 -16.68
CA TYR A 11 14.10 15.16 -16.01
C TYR A 11 12.91 15.33 -16.98
N ALA A 12 13.16 15.77 -18.21
CA ALA A 12 12.15 15.85 -19.25
C ALA A 12 11.74 14.46 -19.78
N GLU A 13 12.52 13.42 -19.50
CA GLU A 13 12.31 12.05 -19.95
C GLU A 13 11.79 11.18 -18.79
N LYS A 14 10.95 10.20 -19.13
CA LYS A 14 10.45 9.17 -18.19
C LYS A 14 9.83 9.77 -16.90
N ASN A 15 9.02 10.82 -17.05
CA ASN A 15 8.42 11.59 -15.95
C ASN A 15 6.88 11.60 -16.02
N SER A 16 6.28 10.55 -16.56
CA SER A 16 4.83 10.36 -16.56
C SER A 16 4.38 9.28 -15.58
N ALA A 17 3.15 9.41 -15.12
CA ALA A 17 2.46 8.39 -14.34
C ALA A 17 1.02 8.31 -14.83
N TRP A 18 0.52 7.09 -15.02
CA TRP A 18 -0.86 6.86 -15.41
C TRP A 18 -1.42 5.63 -14.69
N ASN A 19 -2.72 5.70 -14.41
CA ASN A 19 -3.48 4.63 -13.79
C ASN A 19 -4.83 4.54 -14.49
N GLY A 20 -5.13 3.39 -15.07
CA GLY A 20 -6.41 3.10 -15.70
C GLY A 20 -7.08 1.93 -14.99
N LYS A 21 -8.34 2.10 -14.59
CA LYS A 21 -9.14 1.03 -13.97
C LYS A 21 -10.51 0.96 -14.62
N LEU A 22 -10.99 -0.26 -14.83
CA LEU A 22 -12.38 -0.57 -15.13
C LEU A 22 -13.02 -1.15 -13.88
N SER A 23 -14.19 -0.61 -13.52
CA SER A 23 -14.96 -1.05 -12.35
C SER A 23 -16.33 -1.54 -12.78
N TYR A 24 -16.77 -2.65 -12.18
CA TYR A 24 -18.09 -3.22 -12.36
C TYR A 24 -18.74 -3.45 -10.99
N GLN A 25 -19.97 -2.95 -10.84
CA GLN A 25 -20.77 -3.13 -9.63
C GLN A 25 -22.03 -3.92 -9.99
N THR A 26 -22.29 -5.00 -9.25
CA THR A 26 -23.53 -5.78 -9.35
C THR A 26 -24.05 -6.12 -7.95
N GLY A 27 -25.17 -5.50 -7.58
CA GLY A 27 -25.73 -5.61 -6.24
C GLY A 27 -24.70 -5.28 -5.15
N LYS A 28 -24.39 -6.29 -4.33
CA LYS A 28 -23.47 -6.21 -3.19
C LYS A 28 -22.00 -6.36 -3.56
N LEU A 29 -21.69 -6.81 -4.78
CA LEU A 29 -20.33 -7.08 -5.25
C LEU A 29 -19.85 -5.92 -6.13
N GLY A 30 -18.68 -5.39 -5.79
CA GLY A 30 -17.91 -4.50 -6.65
C GLY A 30 -16.58 -5.13 -7.00
N LEU A 31 -16.21 -5.08 -8.28
CA LEU A 31 -14.91 -5.52 -8.79
C LEU A 31 -14.29 -4.37 -9.57
N ALA A 32 -12.99 -4.16 -9.41
CA ALA A 32 -12.22 -3.30 -10.29
C ALA A 32 -10.90 -3.96 -10.64
N ALA A 33 -10.49 -3.80 -11.89
CA ALA A 33 -9.20 -4.24 -12.38
C ALA A 33 -8.62 -3.15 -13.27
N GLY A 34 -7.30 -3.06 -13.31
CA GLY A 34 -6.64 -2.01 -14.05
C GLY A 34 -5.15 -2.23 -14.20
N TYR A 35 -4.51 -1.23 -14.78
CA TYR A 35 -3.08 -1.16 -14.97
C TYR A 35 -2.55 0.18 -14.49
N THR A 36 -1.38 0.15 -13.87
CA THR A 36 -0.68 1.34 -13.44
C THR A 36 0.71 1.33 -14.04
N GLN A 37 1.23 2.51 -14.38
CA GLN A 37 2.63 2.72 -14.72
C GLN A 37 3.08 4.06 -14.12
N VAL A 38 4.23 4.05 -13.47
CA VAL A 38 4.91 5.23 -12.94
C VAL A 38 6.33 5.17 -13.44
N GLU A 39 6.73 6.13 -14.25
CA GLU A 39 8.07 6.14 -14.84
C GLU A 39 9.14 6.53 -13.81
N ALA A 40 10.41 6.27 -14.12
CA ALA A 40 11.52 6.33 -13.17
C ALA A 40 11.74 7.72 -12.56
N ASN A 41 11.56 8.76 -13.36
CA ASN A 41 11.82 10.15 -12.98
C ASN A 41 10.55 10.88 -12.54
N TYR A 42 9.43 10.17 -12.40
CA TYR A 42 8.18 10.78 -11.96
C TYR A 42 8.33 11.43 -10.59
N THR A 43 8.16 12.75 -10.54
CA THR A 43 8.29 13.55 -9.31
C THR A 43 7.08 14.45 -9.13
N ALA A 44 6.11 14.01 -8.32
CA ALA A 44 4.97 14.81 -7.93
C ALA A 44 4.91 15.04 -6.40
N PRO A 45 4.44 16.21 -5.94
CA PRO A 45 4.08 16.37 -4.54
C PRO A 45 2.86 15.49 -4.19
N GLY A 46 2.81 14.95 -2.98
CA GLY A 46 1.69 14.14 -2.48
C GLY A 46 1.98 12.63 -2.36
N SER A 47 0.90 11.85 -2.22
CA SER A 47 0.93 10.39 -2.06
C SER A 47 0.11 9.72 -3.16
N TRP A 48 0.75 8.97 -4.05
CA TRP A 48 0.09 8.27 -5.17
C TRP A 48 -0.06 6.77 -4.95
N ASN A 49 0.83 6.13 -4.17
CA ASN A 49 0.70 4.71 -3.85
C ASN A 49 1.44 4.36 -2.56
N ARG A 50 0.99 3.31 -1.86
CA ARG A 50 1.65 2.76 -0.68
C ARG A 50 1.47 1.25 -0.62
N LEU A 51 2.59 0.53 -0.54
CA LEU A 51 2.66 -0.93 -0.51
C LEU A 51 3.53 -1.33 0.69
N GLY A 52 2.90 -1.64 1.83
CA GLY A 52 3.64 -1.80 3.08
C GLY A 52 4.42 -0.52 3.43
N SER A 53 5.74 -0.64 3.53
CA SER A 53 6.69 0.43 3.79
C SER A 53 7.11 1.21 2.54
N ILE A 54 6.83 0.70 1.34
CA ILE A 54 7.13 1.36 0.07
C ILE A 54 6.10 2.46 -0.16
N ILE A 55 6.53 3.71 -0.02
CA ILE A 55 5.70 4.88 -0.24
C ILE A 55 6.11 5.52 -1.55
N ASN A 56 5.14 5.82 -2.41
CA ASN A 56 5.36 6.55 -3.65
C ASN A 56 6.46 5.93 -4.55
N PRO A 57 6.33 4.64 -4.92
CA PRO A 57 7.26 4.01 -5.83
C PRO A 57 7.22 4.62 -7.24
N THR A 58 8.39 4.71 -7.87
CA THR A 58 8.61 5.06 -9.28
C THR A 58 9.33 3.94 -10.01
N ASN A 59 9.37 4.01 -11.34
CA ASN A 59 9.80 2.93 -12.23
C ASN A 59 9.01 1.63 -12.02
N ILE A 60 7.70 1.71 -11.80
CA ILE A 60 6.85 0.53 -11.61
C ILE A 60 5.78 0.45 -12.70
N LYS A 61 5.42 -0.76 -13.09
CA LYS A 61 4.23 -1.03 -13.89
C LYS A 61 3.56 -2.33 -13.48
N GLY A 62 2.26 -2.45 -13.71
CA GLY A 62 1.59 -3.73 -13.51
C GLY A 62 0.10 -3.63 -13.23
N ILE A 63 -0.47 -4.78 -12.91
CA ILE A 63 -1.91 -4.97 -12.72
C ILE A 63 -2.28 -4.56 -11.30
N VAL A 64 -3.40 -3.86 -11.18
CA VAL A 64 -4.02 -3.50 -9.91
C VAL A 64 -5.46 -4.00 -9.87
N GLY A 65 -5.92 -4.46 -8.72
CA GLY A 65 -7.24 -5.01 -8.54
C GLY A 65 -7.85 -4.57 -7.22
N ASN A 66 -9.18 -4.47 -7.20
CA ASN A 66 -9.98 -4.21 -6.02
C ASN A 66 -11.25 -5.07 -6.05
N VAL A 67 -11.65 -5.54 -4.88
CA VAL A 67 -12.92 -6.23 -4.65
C VAL A 67 -13.59 -5.62 -3.43
N THR A 68 -14.90 -5.43 -3.51
CA THR A 68 -15.73 -5.02 -2.39
C THR A 68 -16.94 -5.93 -2.31
N TYR A 69 -17.35 -6.30 -1.10
CA TYR A 69 -18.53 -7.11 -0.90
C TYR A 69 -19.28 -6.72 0.38
N ALA A 70 -20.58 -6.43 0.26
CA ALA A 70 -21.44 -6.18 1.40
C ALA A 70 -22.22 -7.46 1.77
N PHE A 71 -21.75 -8.23 2.75
CA PHE A 71 -22.39 -9.48 3.15
C PHE A 71 -23.81 -9.24 3.69
N ALA A 72 -23.92 -8.31 4.64
CA ALA A 72 -25.15 -7.95 5.34
C ALA A 72 -25.12 -6.46 5.72
N PRO A 73 -26.25 -5.86 6.15
CA PRO A 73 -26.21 -4.53 6.73
C PRO A 73 -25.16 -4.46 7.86
N GLY A 74 -24.23 -3.52 7.75
CA GLY A 74 -23.15 -3.35 8.71
C GLY A 74 -21.94 -4.29 8.55
N LEU A 75 -22.00 -5.36 7.74
CA LEU A 75 -20.87 -6.28 7.50
C LEU A 75 -20.37 -6.18 6.06
N SER A 76 -19.13 -5.73 5.88
CA SER A 76 -18.52 -5.57 4.56
C SER A 76 -17.07 -6.05 4.50
N PHE A 77 -16.63 -6.36 3.29
CA PHE A 77 -15.26 -6.70 2.94
C PHE A 77 -14.74 -5.78 1.84
N VAL A 78 -13.45 -5.46 1.91
CA VAL A 78 -12.67 -4.79 0.88
C VAL A 78 -11.36 -5.54 0.71
N GLY A 79 -10.96 -5.81 -0.51
CA GLY A 79 -9.67 -6.39 -0.86
C GLY A 79 -9.01 -5.61 -1.98
N ASP A 80 -7.69 -5.42 -1.90
CA ASP A 80 -6.87 -4.79 -2.92
C ASP A 80 -5.68 -5.70 -3.25
N VAL A 81 -5.32 -5.78 -4.52
CA VAL A 81 -4.13 -6.49 -4.97
C VAL A 81 -3.35 -5.65 -5.97
N GLN A 82 -2.02 -5.74 -5.94
CA GLN A 82 -1.16 -5.16 -6.96
C GLN A 82 -0.03 -6.14 -7.29
N PHE A 83 0.22 -6.36 -8.58
CA PHE A 83 1.31 -7.19 -9.08
C PHE A 83 2.15 -6.33 -10.00
N LEU A 84 3.29 -5.87 -9.49
CA LEU A 84 4.11 -4.83 -10.10
C LEU A 84 5.52 -5.34 -10.40
N GLN A 85 6.15 -4.74 -11.39
CA GLN A 85 7.52 -4.99 -11.81
C GLN A 85 8.16 -3.69 -12.30
N PRO A 86 9.48 -3.63 -12.50
CA PRO A 86 10.15 -2.49 -13.12
C PRO A 86 9.52 -2.11 -14.46
N ASN A 87 9.29 -0.81 -14.65
CA ASN A 87 8.85 -0.27 -15.94
C ASN A 87 9.98 -0.37 -16.97
N ASP A 88 11.17 0.05 -16.56
CA ASP A 88 12.46 -0.03 -17.26
C ASP A 88 13.44 -0.85 -16.41
N THR A 89 13.98 -1.94 -16.96
CA THR A 89 14.93 -2.81 -16.27
C THR A 89 16.34 -2.21 -16.16
N GLY A 90 16.63 -1.14 -16.91
CA GLY A 90 17.89 -0.40 -16.81
C GLY A 90 17.94 0.60 -15.65
N SER A 91 16.80 0.86 -14.99
CA SER A 91 16.68 1.83 -13.90
C SER A 91 16.19 1.16 -12.61
N PRO A 92 16.63 1.62 -11.41
CA PRO A 92 16.13 1.07 -10.17
C PRO A 92 14.68 1.50 -9.90
N VAL A 93 13.92 0.65 -9.19
CA VAL A 93 12.68 1.06 -8.54
C VAL A 93 13.03 1.96 -7.35
N ASN A 94 12.65 3.24 -7.42
CA ASN A 94 12.84 4.19 -6.33
C ASN A 94 11.55 4.36 -5.53
N PHE A 95 11.67 4.66 -4.24
CA PHE A 95 10.52 4.90 -3.37
C PHE A 95 10.96 5.71 -2.15
N ARG A 96 10.01 6.38 -1.52
CA ARG A 96 10.23 7.03 -0.23
C ARG A 96 10.22 5.98 0.87
N GLN A 97 11.26 6.00 1.68
CA GLN A 97 11.30 5.31 2.96
C GLN A 97 11.09 6.34 4.09
N PRO A 98 10.39 5.98 5.18
CA PRO A 98 10.32 6.85 6.35
C PRO A 98 11.72 7.16 6.92
N VAL A 99 11.95 8.41 7.29
CA VAL A 99 13.27 9.04 7.53
C VAL A 99 14.10 8.36 8.64
N ASP A 100 13.47 7.64 9.57
CA ASP A 100 14.13 7.00 10.73
C ASP A 100 14.11 5.46 10.70
N LYS A 101 13.87 4.85 9.54
CA LYS A 101 13.82 3.38 9.41
C LYS A 101 15.16 2.76 9.00
N SER A 102 16.27 3.22 9.61
CA SER A 102 17.56 2.51 9.56
C SER A 102 17.44 1.01 9.89
N LEU A 103 16.41 0.63 10.66
CA LEU A 103 16.12 -0.75 11.07
C LEU A 103 15.41 -1.63 10.02
N LEU A 104 14.77 -1.07 8.97
CA LEU A 104 14.09 -1.88 7.96
C LEU A 104 14.96 -2.14 6.71
N GLY A 105 16.08 -1.43 6.57
CA GLY A 105 16.96 -1.50 5.40
C GLY A 105 16.25 -1.12 4.09
N ALA A 106 17.00 -0.70 3.08
CA ALA A 106 16.51 -0.86 1.72
C ALA A 106 16.38 -2.37 1.43
N PRO A 107 15.42 -2.82 0.59
CA PRO A 107 15.48 -4.16 0.01
C PRO A 107 16.88 -4.41 -0.54
N ALA A 108 17.40 -5.62 -0.36
CA ALA A 108 18.70 -5.98 -0.91
C ALA A 108 18.63 -6.04 -2.44
N GLY A 109 19.52 -5.32 -3.12
CA GLY A 109 19.62 -5.32 -4.58
C GLY A 109 18.50 -4.59 -5.31
N GLN A 110 18.48 -4.74 -6.63
CA GLN A 110 17.42 -4.21 -7.49
C GLN A 110 16.15 -5.03 -7.33
N ILE A 111 14.99 -4.37 -7.35
CA ILE A 111 13.68 -5.01 -7.24
C ILE A 111 13.27 -5.58 -8.61
N ASP A 112 12.94 -6.86 -8.67
CA ASP A 112 12.35 -7.52 -9.85
C ASP A 112 10.81 -7.46 -9.83
N LYS A 113 10.23 -7.64 -8.64
CA LYS A 113 8.78 -7.77 -8.51
C LYS A 113 8.30 -7.29 -7.14
N ILE A 114 7.10 -6.72 -7.14
CA ILE A 114 6.36 -6.38 -5.93
C ILE A 114 4.98 -7.00 -6.03
N ASN A 115 4.68 -7.93 -5.14
CA ASN A 115 3.32 -8.41 -4.95
C ASN A 115 2.73 -7.78 -3.70
N TYR A 116 1.50 -7.31 -3.81
CA TYR A 116 0.82 -6.64 -2.74
C TYR A 116 -0.59 -7.16 -2.59
N TRP A 117 -0.98 -7.40 -1.35
CA TRP A 117 -2.33 -7.80 -0.98
C TRP A 117 -2.76 -7.02 0.24
N LYS A 118 -4.00 -6.55 0.23
CA LYS A 118 -4.65 -5.97 1.40
C LYS A 118 -6.08 -6.47 1.45
N ALA A 119 -6.54 -6.80 2.63
CA ALA A 119 -7.89 -7.27 2.89
C ALA A 119 -8.39 -6.64 4.18
N GLY A 120 -9.68 -6.32 4.24
CA GLY A 120 -10.31 -5.75 5.40
C GLY A 120 -11.74 -6.21 5.52
N VAL A 121 -12.15 -6.58 6.73
CA VAL A 121 -13.54 -6.82 7.09
C VAL A 121 -13.93 -5.77 8.13
N LYS A 122 -15.10 -5.15 7.93
CA LYS A 122 -15.68 -4.21 8.88
C LYS A 122 -17.05 -4.70 9.30
N TYR A 123 -17.33 -4.64 10.60
CA TYR A 123 -18.63 -4.94 11.17
C TYR A 123 -19.14 -3.81 12.07
N ALA A 124 -20.34 -3.31 11.80
CA ALA A 124 -21.06 -2.41 12.69
C ALA A 124 -21.75 -3.24 13.79
N LEU A 125 -21.26 -3.11 15.03
CA LEU A 125 -21.84 -3.78 16.19
C LEU A 125 -23.16 -3.11 16.59
N THR A 126 -23.20 -1.78 16.52
CA THR A 126 -24.37 -0.94 16.79
C THR A 126 -24.44 0.20 15.76
N SER A 127 -25.35 1.16 15.93
CA SER A 127 -25.35 2.40 15.15
C SER A 127 -24.17 3.33 15.47
N ALA A 128 -23.52 3.16 16.63
CA ALA A 128 -22.40 3.98 17.08
C ALA A 128 -21.05 3.24 17.02
N ASP A 129 -21.07 1.92 17.21
CA ASP A 129 -19.87 1.10 17.42
C ASP A 129 -19.57 0.22 16.21
N SER A 130 -18.28 0.13 15.88
CA SER A 130 -17.80 -0.77 14.83
C SER A 130 -16.47 -1.40 15.20
N VAL A 131 -16.22 -2.57 14.60
CA VAL A 131 -14.94 -3.26 14.62
C VAL A 131 -14.45 -3.48 13.21
N ASP A 132 -13.13 -3.47 13.03
CA ASP A 132 -12.50 -3.86 11.77
C ASP A 132 -11.28 -4.74 11.99
N LEU A 133 -11.10 -5.70 11.10
CA LEU A 133 -9.91 -6.54 10.98
C LEU A 133 -9.31 -6.32 9.61
N GLY A 134 -8.03 -5.95 9.56
CA GLY A 134 -7.27 -5.74 8.35
C GLY A 134 -6.07 -6.68 8.29
N TYR A 135 -5.76 -7.13 7.08
CA TYR A 135 -4.51 -7.81 6.73
C TYR A 135 -3.88 -7.08 5.55
N GLU A 136 -2.57 -6.90 5.58
CA GLU A 136 -1.79 -6.38 4.47
C GLU A 136 -0.48 -7.15 4.37
N GLN A 137 -0.10 -7.49 3.14
CA GLN A 137 1.19 -8.10 2.82
C GLN A 137 1.81 -7.41 1.61
N ALA A 138 3.09 -7.04 1.72
CA ALA A 138 3.93 -6.64 0.60
C ALA A 138 5.09 -7.63 0.49
N GLU A 139 5.27 -8.23 -0.67
CA GLU A 139 6.40 -9.10 -0.99
C GLU A 139 7.24 -8.44 -2.07
N ILE A 140 8.50 -8.19 -1.77
CA ILE A 140 9.49 -7.61 -2.66
C ILE A 140 10.49 -8.71 -3.03
N THR A 141 10.54 -9.03 -4.31
CA THR A 141 11.48 -10.01 -4.87
C THR A 141 12.65 -9.27 -5.52
N PRO A 142 13.90 -9.59 -5.16
CA PRO A 142 15.09 -9.02 -5.79
C PRO A 142 15.37 -9.67 -7.16
N VAL A 143 16.09 -8.96 -8.02
CA VAL A 143 16.58 -9.48 -9.32
C VAL A 143 17.60 -10.60 -9.12
N ASP A 144 18.53 -10.41 -8.17
CA ASP A 144 19.53 -11.42 -7.86
C ASP A 144 18.95 -12.42 -6.83
N PRO A 145 18.76 -13.71 -7.23
CA PRO A 145 18.16 -14.73 -6.38
C PRO A 145 19.03 -15.11 -5.17
N ALA A 146 20.29 -14.65 -5.09
CA ALA A 146 21.10 -14.78 -3.88
C ALA A 146 20.56 -13.93 -2.71
N ASN A 147 19.73 -12.91 -3.00
CA ASN A 147 19.08 -12.08 -1.99
C ASN A 147 17.72 -12.67 -1.60
N ALA A 148 17.42 -12.70 -0.30
CA ALA A 148 16.13 -13.18 0.18
C ALA A 148 14.98 -12.21 -0.17
N ASN A 149 13.79 -12.75 -0.45
CA ASN A 149 12.58 -11.95 -0.58
C ASN A 149 12.32 -11.18 0.72
N ARG A 150 11.92 -9.92 0.59
CA ARG A 150 11.44 -9.14 1.72
C ARG A 150 9.93 -9.22 1.78
N VAL A 151 9.38 -9.78 2.85
CA VAL A 151 7.95 -9.90 3.09
C VAL A 151 7.56 -9.07 4.31
N GLU A 152 6.69 -8.10 4.10
CA GLU A 152 6.12 -7.26 5.14
C GLU A 152 4.67 -7.67 5.37
N ARG A 153 4.29 -7.90 6.63
CA ARG A 153 2.91 -8.24 7.02
C ARG A 153 2.41 -7.31 8.10
N TYR A 154 1.14 -6.91 7.96
CA TYR A 154 0.45 -6.06 8.91
C TYR A 154 -0.92 -6.66 9.22
N VAL A 155 -1.17 -6.95 10.49
CA VAL A 155 -2.51 -7.33 11.00
C VAL A 155 -3.02 -6.17 11.81
N THR A 156 -4.18 -5.61 11.44
CA THR A 156 -4.75 -4.43 12.09
C THR A 156 -6.08 -4.77 12.72
N LEU A 157 -6.24 -4.43 14.00
CA LEU A 157 -7.48 -4.51 14.75
C LEU A 157 -7.96 -3.08 15.00
N GLY A 158 -9.22 -2.78 14.69
CA GLY A 158 -9.83 -1.48 14.86
C GLY A 158 -11.10 -1.56 15.69
N VAL A 159 -11.28 -0.57 16.57
CA VAL A 159 -12.54 -0.29 17.25
C VAL A 159 -12.89 1.17 17.00
N GLY A 160 -14.09 1.43 16.52
CA GLY A 160 -14.61 2.77 16.26
C GLY A 160 -15.87 3.05 17.07
N HIS A 161 -15.97 4.26 17.63
CA HIS A 161 -17.15 4.76 18.33
C HIS A 161 -17.54 6.15 17.79
N THR A 162 -18.82 6.33 17.48
CA THR A 162 -19.39 7.60 17.04
C THR A 162 -20.21 8.21 18.16
N PHE A 163 -19.72 9.30 18.75
CA PHE A 163 -20.41 10.00 19.84
C PHE A 163 -21.57 10.84 19.31
N SER A 164 -21.41 11.43 18.14
CA SER A 164 -22.41 12.23 17.44
C SER A 164 -22.08 12.29 15.94
N PRO A 165 -22.97 12.82 15.08
CA PRO A 165 -22.66 13.03 13.66
C PRO A 165 -21.39 13.88 13.40
N GLY A 166 -20.98 14.69 14.38
CA GLY A 166 -19.79 15.53 14.32
C GLY A 166 -18.60 15.04 15.14
N ALA A 167 -18.69 13.93 15.88
CA ALA A 167 -17.62 13.47 16.76
C ALA A 167 -17.44 11.96 16.75
N SER A 168 -16.23 11.48 16.47
CA SER A 168 -15.89 10.05 16.50
C SER A 168 -14.47 9.78 17.00
N LEU A 169 -14.28 8.58 17.53
CA LEU A 169 -13.00 8.01 17.95
C LEU A 169 -12.79 6.70 17.21
N LYS A 170 -11.58 6.47 16.71
CA LYS A 170 -11.10 5.17 16.26
C LYS A 170 -9.80 4.83 16.96
N VAL A 171 -9.76 3.66 17.59
CA VAL A 171 -8.54 3.08 18.16
C VAL A 171 -8.12 1.92 17.26
N LEU A 172 -6.84 1.85 16.95
CA LEU A 172 -6.24 0.80 16.15
C LEU A 172 -5.06 0.18 16.89
N TYR A 173 -4.91 -1.13 16.76
CA TYR A 173 -3.70 -1.85 17.10
C TYR A 173 -3.22 -2.61 15.88
N GLN A 174 -1.97 -2.43 15.50
CA GLN A 174 -1.37 -3.08 14.35
C GLN A 174 -0.17 -3.91 14.78
N ILE A 175 -0.20 -5.19 14.46
CA ILE A 175 0.93 -6.12 14.57
C ILE A 175 1.70 -6.05 13.26
N THR A 176 3.01 -5.89 13.35
CA THR A 176 3.92 -5.77 12.21
C THR A 176 4.88 -6.96 12.20
N GLU A 177 5.12 -7.51 11.03
CA GLU A 177 6.18 -8.49 10.79
C GLU A 177 6.94 -8.10 9.52
N LEU A 178 8.27 -8.16 9.60
CA LEU A 178 9.16 -8.11 8.46
C LEU A 178 9.95 -9.42 8.44
N ALA A 179 9.86 -10.17 7.35
CA ALA A 179 10.71 -11.32 7.08
C ALA A 179 11.63 -10.99 5.88
N ALA A 180 12.93 -11.03 6.09
CA ALA A 180 13.96 -10.95 5.06
C ALA A 180 15.04 -12.00 5.40
N THR A 181 16.31 -11.63 5.48
CA THR A 181 17.35 -12.49 6.07
C THR A 181 17.02 -12.85 7.53
N ASP A 182 16.50 -11.88 8.29
CA ASP A 182 15.99 -12.06 9.65
C ASP A 182 14.49 -11.80 9.71
N THR A 183 13.85 -12.25 10.80
CA THR A 183 12.44 -11.92 11.09
C THR A 183 12.36 -10.91 12.24
N LEU A 184 11.76 -9.76 11.97
CA LEU A 184 11.48 -8.71 12.95
C LEU A 184 9.98 -8.61 13.18
N ARG A 185 9.56 -8.48 14.45
CA ARG A 185 8.15 -8.33 14.83
C ARG A 185 7.96 -7.13 15.74
N GLY A 186 6.82 -6.47 15.61
CA GLY A 186 6.48 -5.31 16.42
C GLY A 186 4.97 -5.11 16.54
N GLY A 187 4.61 -4.06 17.29
CA GLY A 187 3.23 -3.64 17.47
C GLY A 187 3.16 -2.12 17.62
N VAL A 188 2.10 -1.52 17.10
CA VAL A 188 1.83 -0.09 17.26
C VAL A 188 0.34 0.11 17.56
N ALA A 189 0.07 0.96 18.56
CA ALA A 189 -1.28 1.45 18.83
C ALA A 189 -1.41 2.89 18.30
N ALA A 190 -2.55 3.19 17.71
CA ALA A 190 -2.89 4.53 17.24
C ALA A 190 -4.32 4.87 17.62
N ALA A 191 -4.56 6.13 17.98
CA ALA A 191 -5.90 6.65 18.18
C ALA A 191 -6.12 7.85 17.25
N GLN A 192 -7.25 7.85 16.56
CA GLN A 192 -7.70 8.95 15.72
C GLN A 192 -8.98 9.51 16.30
N ILE A 193 -8.99 10.82 16.56
CA ILE A 193 -10.18 11.54 16.99
C ILE A 193 -10.56 12.48 15.85
N GLN A 194 -11.83 12.48 15.48
CA GLN A 194 -12.36 13.38 14.47
C GLN A 194 -13.48 14.23 15.06
N PHE A 195 -13.37 15.54 14.85
CA PHE A 195 -14.43 16.51 15.10
C PHE A 195 -14.77 17.22 13.79
N LYS A 196 -16.06 17.39 13.50
CA LYS A 196 -16.57 18.26 12.46
C LYS A 196 -17.31 19.41 13.13
N TYR A 197 -16.90 20.63 12.79
CA TYR A 197 -17.50 21.89 13.22
C TYR A 197 -18.45 22.42 12.15
#